data_AF-A0A3D4TMA2-F1
#
_entry.id   AF-A0A3D4TMA2-F1
#
_cell.length_a   1.000
_cell.length_b   1.000
_cell.length_c   1.000
_cell.angle_alpha   90.00
_cell.angle_beta   90.00
_cell.angle_gamma   90.00
#
_symmetry.space_group_name_H-M   'P 1'
#
loop_
_entity.id
_entity.type
_entity.pdbx_description
1 polymer ?
#
loop_
_entity_poly.entity_id
_entity_poly.type
_entity_poly.pdbx_seq_one_letter_code
_entity_poly.pdbx_strand_id
1 'polypeptide(L)' 'KAGKPAPKTYGQDRDTNAWKRLLEQKGIDGVIIATPWEYHAPMAIAAMQAGVAVGCEVVAG' A
#
# COMPACT_ATOMS: atom_id res chain seq x y z
N LYS A 1 17.79 7.89 14.88
CA LYS A 1 17.24 8.07 13.50
C LYS A 1 18.37 7.81 12.50
N ALA A 2 18.19 6.92 11.53
CA ALA A 2 19.27 6.42 10.67
C ALA A 2 19.73 7.37 9.53
N GLY A 3 19.61 8.69 9.70
CA GLY A 3 20.07 9.68 8.70
C GLY A 3 19.36 9.65 7.33
N LYS A 4 18.34 8.82 7.15
CA LYS A 4 17.61 8.71 5.88
C LYS A 4 16.56 9.83 5.73
N PRO A 5 16.28 10.29 4.50
CA PRO A 5 15.15 11.15 4.23
C PRO A 5 13.85 10.56 4.77
N ALA A 6 12.91 11.42 5.17
CA ALA A 6 11.58 10.97 5.56
C ALA A 6 10.92 10.25 4.37
N PRO A 7 10.21 9.13 4.60
CA PRO A 7 9.48 8.47 3.53
C PRO A 7 8.38 9.39 3.01
N LYS A 8 8.09 9.29 1.71
CA LYS A 8 6.88 9.90 1.15
C LYS A 8 5.67 9.18 1.74
N THR A 9 4.75 9.93 2.30
CA THR A 9 3.55 9.40 2.94
C THR A 9 2.31 9.82 2.16
N TYR A 10 1.29 8.97 2.15
CA TYR A 10 -0.01 9.24 1.54
C TYR A 10 -1.08 9.10 2.65
N GLY A 11 -2.07 9.98 2.69
CA GLY A 11 -3.18 9.92 3.66
C GLY A 11 -3.20 10.98 4.77
N GLN A 12 -2.33 12.00 4.71
CA GLN A 12 -2.42 13.15 5.66
C GLN A 12 -3.75 13.91 5.55
N ASP A 13 -4.39 13.82 4.39
CA ASP A 13 -5.71 14.37 4.09
C ASP A 13 -6.87 13.52 4.64
N ARG A 14 -6.58 12.41 5.34
CA ARG A 14 -7.57 11.45 5.87
C ARG A 14 -8.45 10.80 4.80
N ASP A 15 -7.99 10.79 3.55
CA ASP A 15 -8.64 10.02 2.48
C ASP A 15 -8.35 8.52 2.66
N THR A 16 -9.40 7.73 2.82
CA THR A 16 -9.33 6.26 2.96
C THR A 16 -8.82 5.57 1.69
N ASN A 17 -8.84 6.25 0.53
CA ASN A 17 -8.33 5.78 -0.74
C ASN A 17 -6.90 6.26 -1.05
N ALA A 18 -6.21 6.93 -0.12
CA ALA A 18 -4.88 7.48 -0.37
C ALA A 18 -3.84 6.45 -0.83
N TRP A 19 -4.04 5.17 -0.49
CA TRP A 19 -3.21 4.04 -0.93
C TRP A 19 -3.22 3.85 -2.47
N LYS A 20 -4.25 4.31 -3.19
CA LYS A 20 -4.27 4.25 -4.65
C LYS A 20 -3.21 5.14 -5.28
N ARG A 21 -3.00 6.34 -4.71
CA ARG A 21 -1.92 7.27 -5.11
C ARG A 21 -0.53 6.68 -4.86
N LEU A 22 -0.40 5.79 -3.89
CA LEU A 22 0.83 5.03 -3.68
C LEU A 22 1.08 4.07 -4.84
N LEU A 23 0.07 3.35 -5.33
CA LEU A 23 0.22 2.43 -6.46
C LEU A 23 0.52 3.14 -7.80
N GLU A 24 0.14 4.41 -7.94
CA GLU A 24 0.50 5.25 -9.10
C GLU A 24 1.99 5.65 -9.12
N GLN A 25 2.70 5.52 -7.99
CA GLN A 25 4.11 5.84 -7.92
C GLN A 25 4.94 4.78 -8.67
N LYS A 26 5.69 5.23 -9.68
CA LYS A 26 6.62 4.38 -10.42
C LYS A 26 7.79 3.91 -9.55
N GLY A 27 8.25 2.68 -9.79
CA GLY A 27 9.43 2.10 -9.13
C GLY A 27 9.17 1.53 -7.74
N ILE A 28 7.93 1.16 -7.42
CA ILE A 28 7.63 0.34 -6.25
C ILE A 28 7.76 -1.13 -6.63
N ASP A 29 8.64 -1.86 -5.95
CA ASP A 29 8.83 -3.30 -6.18
C ASP A 29 7.78 -4.16 -5.48
N GLY A 30 7.29 -3.69 -4.32
CA GLY A 30 6.30 -4.41 -3.53
C GLY A 30 5.60 -3.55 -2.48
N VAL A 31 4.46 -4.04 -2.01
CA VAL A 31 3.67 -3.44 -0.92
C VAL A 31 3.45 -4.44 0.21
N ILE A 32 3.38 -3.92 1.43
CA ILE A 32 2.94 -4.66 2.61
C ILE A 32 1.59 -4.10 3.03
N ILE A 33 0.58 -4.96 3.12
CA ILE A 33 -0.78 -4.63 3.54
C ILE A 33 -0.96 -5.13 4.96
N ALA A 34 -1.11 -4.19 5.89
CA ALA A 34 -1.37 -4.39 7.32
C ALA A 34 -2.51 -3.46 7.75
N THR A 35 -3.60 -3.47 6.98
CA THR A 35 -4.79 -2.63 7.18
C THR A 35 -5.88 -3.48 7.84
N PRO A 36 -7.04 -2.92 8.21
CA PRO A 36 -8.18 -3.75 8.58
C PRO A 36 -8.54 -4.74 7.46
N TRP A 37 -8.95 -5.95 7.84
CA TRP A 37 -9.15 -7.10 6.95
C TRP A 37 -10.08 -6.81 5.76
N GLU A 38 -11.08 -5.93 5.94
CA GLU A 38 -12.00 -5.52 4.88
C GLU A 38 -11.32 -4.83 3.68
N TYR A 39 -10.10 -4.32 3.88
CA TYR A 39 -9.32 -3.66 2.83
C TYR A 39 -8.27 -4.57 2.19
N HIS A 40 -7.97 -5.73 2.78
CA HIS A 40 -6.91 -6.61 2.31
C HIS A 40 -7.13 -7.04 0.87
N ALA A 41 -8.30 -7.62 0.57
CA ALA A 41 -8.63 -8.08 -0.77
C ALA A 41 -8.59 -6.97 -1.83
N PRO A 42 -9.30 -5.82 -1.69
CA PRO A 42 -9.27 -4.78 -2.72
C PRO A 42 -7.87 -4.15 -2.90
N MET A 43 -7.09 -3.98 -1.82
CA MET A 43 -5.73 -3.44 -1.92
C MET A 43 -4.78 -4.44 -2.60
N ALA A 44 -4.86 -5.73 -2.26
CA ALA A 44 -4.04 -6.77 -2.86
C ALA A 44 -4.32 -6.92 -4.35
N ILE A 45 -5.60 -6.96 -4.74
CA ILE A 45 -6.02 -7.05 -6.14
C ILE A 45 -5.51 -5.84 -6.93
N ALA A 46 -5.70 -4.63 -6.42
CA ALA A 46 -5.25 -3.41 -7.10
C ALA A 46 -3.72 -3.35 -7.24
N ALA A 47 -2.97 -3.78 -6.22
CA ALA A 47 -1.52 -3.85 -6.28
C ALA A 47 -1.03 -4.89 -7.31
N MET A 48 -1.65 -6.07 -7.35
CA MET A 48 -1.35 -7.09 -8.37
C MET A 48 -1.68 -6.61 -9.79
N GLN A 49 -2.80 -5.89 -9.97
CA GLN A 49 -3.16 -5.27 -11.26
C GLN A 49 -2.15 -4.19 -11.68
N ALA A 50 -1.54 -3.50 -10.72
CA ALA A 50 -0.47 -2.53 -10.96
C ALA A 50 0.91 -3.20 -11.20
N GLY A 51 0.99 -4.54 -11.16
CA GLY A 51 2.23 -5.29 -11.34
C GLY A 51 3.19 -5.22 -10.15
N VAL A 52 2.67 -4.87 -8.96
CA VAL A 52 3.46 -4.71 -7.72
C VAL A 52 3.33 -5.95 -6.86
N ALA A 53 4.44 -6.48 -6.34
CA ALA A 53 4.42 -7.65 -5.47
C ALA A 53 3.69 -7.35 -4.15
N VAL A 54 2.91 -8.31 -3.62
CA VAL A 54 2.08 -8.10 -2.43
C VAL A 54 2.50 -9.04 -1.30
N GLY A 55 2.81 -8.46 -0.14
CA GLY A 55 2.77 -9.16 1.14
C GLY A 55 1.56 -8.67 1.93
N CYS A 56 0.65 -9.57 2.32
CA CYS A 56 -0.54 -9.24 3.09
C CYS A 56 -0.49 -9.93 4.46
N GLU A 57 -0.89 -9.24 5.52
CA GLU A 57 -1.07 -9.82 6.85
C GLU A 57 -2.23 -10.85 6.87
N VAL A 58 -2.36 -11.64 7.95
CA VAL A 58 -3.29 -12.78 8.03
C VAL A 58 -4.76 -12.35 8.05
N VAL A 59 -5.59 -13.17 7.38
CA VAL A 59 -6.97 -12.94 6.89
C VAL A 59 -7.00 -11.98 5.70
N ALA A 60 -6.80 -12.54 4.50
CA ALA A 60 -7.02 -11.88 3.21
C ALA A 60 -8.37 -12.27 2.58
N GLY A 61 -9.32 -12.80 3.36
CA GLY A 61 -10.60 -13.36 2.92
C GLY A 61 -11.76 -12.98 3.82
#